data_AF-A0A831LY54-F1
#
_entry.id   AF-A0A831LY54-F1
#
_cell.length_a   1.000
_cell.length_b   1.000
_cell.length_c   1.000
_cell.angle_alpha   90.00
_cell.angle_beta   90.00
_cell.angle_gamma   90.00
#
_symmetry.space_group_name_H-M   'P 1'
#
loop_
_entity.id
_entity.type
_entity.pdbx_description
1 polymer ?
#
loop_
_entity_poly.entity_id
_entity_poly.type
_entity_poly.pdbx_seq_one_letter_code
_entity_poly.pdbx_strand_id
1 'polypeptide(L)'
;MTIYRAPDLDTFAWQPPVKDKDLTSPPGSPTKGDRYIVGASATGDWAGHDNQIAYYSGSAWVFLTLAEGQMCWVEDENKVYKYDGSAWAVLVPESSGGLGYALQGAGANLASVSDGATYYFGGQPALVPSNISAYHRFYVPKAGTI
;
A
#
# COMPACT_ATOMS: atom_id res chain seq x y z
N MET A 1 25.53 27.47 -16.18
CA MET A 1 24.47 27.25 -15.17
C MET A 1 24.72 25.88 -14.56
N THR A 2 25.42 25.84 -13.43
CA THR A 2 25.70 24.57 -12.73
C THR A 2 24.47 24.22 -11.91
N ILE A 3 23.73 23.23 -12.36
CA ILE A 3 22.63 22.63 -11.59
C ILE A 3 23.26 21.85 -10.44
N TYR A 4 23.29 22.45 -9.26
CA TYR A 4 23.61 21.74 -8.01
C TYR A 4 22.46 20.76 -7.75
N ARG A 5 22.62 19.49 -8.16
CA ARG A 5 21.75 18.43 -7.63
C ARG A 5 22.04 18.34 -6.14
N ALA A 6 21.03 18.57 -5.30
CA ALA A 6 21.13 18.31 -3.88
C ALA A 6 21.27 16.79 -3.71
N PRO A 7 22.42 16.27 -3.23
CA PRO A 7 22.68 14.82 -3.22
C PRO A 7 21.76 14.04 -2.27
N ASP A 8 21.08 14.73 -1.35
CA ASP A 8 20.10 14.20 -0.41
C ASP A 8 18.70 14.00 -1.04
N LEU A 9 18.40 14.63 -2.18
CA LEU A 9 17.17 14.36 -2.93
C LEU A 9 17.18 13.00 -3.63
N ASP A 10 18.35 12.40 -3.86
CA ASP A 10 18.44 11.04 -4.43
C ASP A 10 17.97 9.96 -3.43
N THR A 11 17.91 10.30 -2.14
CA THR A 11 17.34 9.48 -1.06
C THR A 11 15.82 9.61 -0.92
N PHE A 12 15.19 10.61 -1.55
CA PHE A 12 13.73 10.72 -1.65
C PHE A 12 13.26 9.86 -2.83
N ALA A 13 13.11 8.57 -2.56
CA ALA A 13 13.37 7.51 -3.53
C ALA A 13 12.19 7.14 -4.46
N TRP A 14 11.54 8.13 -5.07
CA TRP A 14 10.50 7.88 -6.07
C TRP A 14 11.10 7.47 -7.43
N GLN A 15 10.61 6.39 -8.01
CA GLN A 15 10.93 5.98 -9.39
C GLN A 15 9.76 6.31 -10.33
N PRO A 16 10.03 6.59 -11.62
CA PRO A 16 9.00 6.64 -12.65
C PRO A 16 8.15 5.36 -12.66
N PRO A 17 6.87 5.45 -13.10
CA PRO A 17 5.96 4.31 -13.11
C PRO A 17 6.52 3.14 -13.91
N VAL A 18 6.14 1.93 -13.50
CA VAL A 18 6.40 0.69 -14.22
C VAL A 18 5.09 0.18 -14.80
N LYS A 19 5.16 -0.40 -15.99
CA LYS A 19 3.99 -0.95 -16.69
C LYS A 19 3.40 -2.13 -15.93
N ASP A 20 4.28 -3.00 -15.48
CA ASP A 20 3.91 -4.25 -14.83
C ASP A 20 4.99 -4.65 -13.82
N LYS A 21 4.60 -5.53 -12.91
CA LYS A 21 5.44 -6.16 -11.90
C LYS A 21 5.22 -7.66 -12.03
N ASP A 22 6.30 -8.44 -11.90
CA ASP A 22 6.29 -9.91 -11.82
C ASP A 22 6.48 -10.71 -13.13
N LEU A 23 6.58 -10.04 -14.28
CA LEU A 23 7.01 -10.71 -15.51
C LEU A 23 8.42 -11.32 -15.32
N THR A 24 8.55 -12.58 -15.68
CA THR A 24 9.82 -13.33 -15.59
C THR A 24 10.61 -13.30 -16.89
N SER A 25 10.07 -12.72 -17.96
CA SER A 25 10.76 -12.55 -19.24
C SER A 25 10.42 -11.19 -19.86
N PRO A 26 11.36 -10.54 -20.54
CA PRO A 26 11.09 -9.28 -21.23
C PRO A 26 9.97 -9.44 -22.28
N PRO A 27 9.12 -8.42 -22.48
CA PRO A 27 8.24 -8.35 -23.63
C PRO A 27 9.01 -8.47 -24.95
N GLY A 28 8.45 -9.14 -25.94
CA GLY A 28 9.12 -9.35 -27.24
C GLY A 28 9.31 -8.09 -28.08
N SER A 29 8.56 -7.02 -27.79
CA SER A 29 8.61 -5.74 -28.52
C SER A 29 8.56 -4.55 -27.54
N PRO A 30 9.61 -4.32 -26.75
CA PRO A 30 9.63 -3.23 -25.78
C PRO A 30 9.80 -1.88 -26.48
N THR A 31 9.14 -0.84 -25.96
CA THR A 31 9.32 0.54 -26.43
C THR A 31 10.28 1.31 -25.54
N LYS A 32 11.05 2.25 -26.12
CA LYS A 32 11.94 3.11 -25.33
C LYS A 32 11.12 3.80 -24.25
N GLY A 33 11.58 3.74 -23.00
CA GLY A 33 10.80 4.26 -21.87
C GLY A 33 10.22 3.18 -20.99
N ASP A 34 10.00 1.97 -21.53
CA ASP A 34 9.31 0.90 -20.84
C ASP A 34 10.03 0.48 -19.58
N ARG A 35 9.26 0.24 -18.52
CA ARG A 35 9.77 -0.14 -17.21
C ARG A 35 8.95 -1.27 -16.63
N TYR A 36 9.64 -2.19 -15.95
CA TYR A 36 9.05 -3.36 -15.33
C TYR A 36 9.76 -3.65 -14.00
N ILE A 37 9.03 -4.14 -13.00
CA ILE A 37 9.67 -4.86 -11.88
C ILE A 37 9.80 -6.32 -12.31
N VAL A 38 11.04 -6.79 -12.40
CA VAL A 38 11.38 -8.14 -12.83
C VAL A 38 10.88 -9.15 -11.78
N GLY A 39 10.13 -10.15 -12.23
CA GLY A 39 9.66 -11.25 -11.40
C GLY A 39 10.77 -12.19 -10.93
N ALA A 40 10.45 -13.05 -9.98
CA ALA A 40 11.39 -14.06 -9.51
C ALA A 40 11.66 -15.13 -10.59
N SER A 41 12.87 -15.70 -10.58
CA SER A 41 13.30 -16.68 -11.59
C SER A 41 13.30 -16.11 -13.02
N ALA A 42 13.84 -14.90 -13.18
CA ALA A 42 13.86 -14.22 -14.46
C ALA A 42 14.68 -14.96 -15.53
N THR A 43 14.30 -14.74 -16.78
CA THR A 43 14.82 -15.43 -17.97
C THR A 43 15.11 -14.45 -19.10
N GLY A 44 15.78 -14.93 -20.15
CA GLY A 44 16.18 -14.10 -21.29
C GLY A 44 17.11 -12.97 -20.84
N ASP A 45 16.91 -11.77 -21.39
CA ASP A 45 17.73 -10.60 -21.04
C ASP A 45 17.58 -10.18 -19.57
N TRP A 46 16.54 -10.64 -18.87
CA TRP A 46 16.29 -10.32 -17.46
C TRP A 46 16.91 -11.34 -16.49
N ALA A 47 17.57 -12.40 -16.98
CA ALA A 47 18.13 -13.44 -16.12
C ALA A 47 19.14 -12.86 -15.11
N GLY A 48 18.92 -13.18 -13.82
CA GLY A 48 19.76 -12.70 -12.71
C GLY A 48 19.39 -11.32 -12.17
N HIS A 49 18.34 -10.69 -12.71
CA HIS A 49 17.87 -9.36 -12.32
C HIS A 49 16.55 -9.37 -11.55
N ASP A 50 16.24 -10.48 -10.89
CA ASP A 50 15.04 -10.66 -10.06
C ASP A 50 14.83 -9.48 -9.10
N ASN A 51 13.56 -9.06 -8.96
CA ASN A 51 13.11 -7.95 -8.13
C ASN A 51 13.66 -6.56 -8.48
N GLN A 52 14.53 -6.41 -9.48
CA GLN A 52 15.04 -5.11 -9.93
C GLN A 52 14.04 -4.42 -10.85
N ILE A 53 14.17 -3.09 -10.99
CA ILE A 53 13.48 -2.36 -12.07
C ILE A 53 14.31 -2.48 -13.34
N ALA A 54 13.73 -3.07 -14.38
CA ALA A 54 14.26 -3.08 -15.73
C ALA A 54 13.70 -1.89 -16.53
N TYR A 55 14.56 -1.09 -17.16
CA TYR A 55 14.22 0.05 -18.00
C TYR A 55 14.74 -0.19 -19.43
N TYR A 56 13.88 -0.06 -20.43
CA TYR A 56 14.31 -0.18 -21.83
C TYR A 56 14.81 1.17 -22.37
N SER A 57 16.10 1.24 -22.68
CA SER A 57 16.77 2.45 -23.20
C SER A 57 16.37 2.80 -24.65
N GLY A 58 15.72 1.86 -25.34
CA GLY A 58 15.48 1.88 -26.77
C GLY A 58 16.36 0.89 -27.54
N SER A 59 17.44 0.40 -26.93
CA SER A 59 18.33 -0.61 -27.51
C SER A 59 18.65 -1.78 -26.60
N ALA A 60 18.52 -1.62 -25.28
CA ALA A 60 18.80 -2.67 -24.30
C ALA A 60 18.04 -2.42 -23.00
N TRP A 61 17.90 -3.48 -22.20
CA TRP A 61 17.45 -3.39 -20.82
C TRP A 61 18.56 -2.88 -19.92
N VAL A 62 18.20 -1.93 -19.06
CA VAL A 62 19.06 -1.35 -18.01
C VAL A 62 18.41 -1.65 -16.67
N PHE A 63 19.19 -2.21 -15.75
CA PHE A 63 18.68 -2.64 -14.46
C PHE A 63 19.13 -1.68 -13.35
N LEU A 64 18.18 -1.28 -12.51
CA LEU A 64 18.41 -0.36 -11.42
C LEU A 64 18.69 -1.15 -10.13
N THR A 65 19.76 -0.76 -9.43
CA THR A 65 19.99 -1.23 -8.06
C THR A 65 19.01 -0.52 -7.12
N LEU A 66 18.19 -1.29 -6.42
CA LEU A 66 17.19 -0.77 -5.52
C LEU A 66 17.80 -0.55 -4.13
N ALA A 67 17.44 0.56 -3.50
CA ALA A 67 17.67 0.80 -2.08
C ALA A 67 16.34 0.66 -1.32
N GLU A 68 16.42 0.23 -0.06
CA GLU A 68 15.25 0.24 0.83
C GLU A 68 14.58 1.63 0.83
N GLY A 69 13.25 1.64 0.78
CA GLY A 69 12.46 2.86 0.74
C GLY A 69 12.14 3.37 -0.67
N GLN A 70 12.68 2.75 -1.72
CA GLN A 70 12.27 3.06 -3.09
C GLN A 70 10.79 2.79 -3.33
N MET A 71 10.14 3.65 -4.10
CA MET A 71 8.72 3.55 -4.40
C MET A 71 8.45 3.73 -5.90
N CYS A 72 7.45 3.02 -6.41
CA CYS A 72 6.93 3.25 -7.76
C CYS A 72 5.44 2.91 -7.85
N TRP A 73 4.78 3.51 -8.82
CA TRP A 73 3.45 3.11 -9.26
C TRP A 73 3.57 1.95 -10.25
N VAL A 74 2.75 0.90 -10.07
CA VAL A 74 2.59 -0.20 -11.02
C VAL A 74 1.28 0.03 -11.77
N GLU A 75 1.37 0.22 -13.09
CA GLU A 75 0.23 0.58 -13.94
C GLU A 75 -0.80 -0.54 -14.03
N ASP A 76 -0.38 -1.79 -14.25
CA ASP A 76 -1.27 -2.96 -14.38
C ASP A 76 -2.14 -3.17 -13.13
N GLU A 77 -1.54 -3.03 -11.95
CA GLU A 77 -2.24 -3.23 -10.67
C GLU A 77 -2.91 -1.96 -10.14
N ASN A 78 -2.63 -0.80 -10.74
CA ASN A 78 -3.11 0.52 -10.30
C ASN A 78 -2.81 0.77 -8.80
N LYS A 79 -1.57 0.46 -8.37
CA LYS A 79 -1.11 0.49 -6.97
C LYS A 79 0.29 1.10 -6.82
N VAL A 80 0.56 1.73 -5.67
CA VAL A 80 1.92 2.15 -5.27
C VAL A 80 2.58 1.01 -4.49
N TYR A 81 3.81 0.69 -4.85
CA TYR A 81 4.67 -0.24 -4.12
C TYR A 81 5.86 0.46 -3.49
N LYS A 82 6.30 -0.06 -2.35
CA LYS A 82 7.55 0.29 -1.66
C LYS A 82 8.45 -0.94 -1.62
N TYR A 83 9.72 -0.77 -1.95
CA TYR A 83 10.76 -1.76 -1.71
C TYR A 83 11.22 -1.70 -0.25
N ASP A 84 11.15 -2.82 0.46
CA ASP A 84 11.53 -2.93 1.87
C ASP A 84 13.01 -3.30 2.11
N GLY A 85 13.82 -3.29 1.05
CA GLY A 85 15.22 -3.75 1.09
C GLY A 85 15.39 -5.21 0.69
N SER A 86 14.30 -5.96 0.56
CA SER A 86 14.29 -7.35 0.12
C SER A 86 13.20 -7.65 -0.92
N ALA A 87 12.00 -7.09 -0.74
CA ALA A 87 10.82 -7.33 -1.55
C ALA A 87 10.00 -6.05 -1.79
N TRP A 88 9.11 -6.12 -2.77
CA TRP A 88 8.14 -5.07 -3.07
C TRP A 88 6.83 -5.35 -2.35
N ALA A 89 6.35 -4.38 -1.56
CA ALA A 89 5.09 -4.45 -0.84
C ALA A 89 4.18 -3.27 -1.24
N VAL A 90 2.86 -3.51 -1.29
CA VAL A 90 1.88 -2.44 -1.54
C VAL A 90 1.96 -1.41 -0.42
N LEU A 91 2.11 -0.13 -0.77
CA LEU A 91 2.25 0.95 0.22
C LEU A 91 0.92 1.26 0.92
N VAL A 92 -0.19 1.25 0.17
CA VAL A 92 -1.54 1.47 0.69
C VAL A 92 -2.39 0.26 0.29
N PRO A 93 -2.60 -0.71 1.19
CA PRO A 93 -3.47 -1.83 0.88
C PRO A 93 -4.88 -1.32 0.64
N GLU A 94 -5.60 -1.97 -0.27
CA GLU A 94 -7.03 -1.70 -0.45
C GLU A 94 -7.75 -1.94 0.88
N SER A 95 -8.57 -0.97 1.31
CA SER A 95 -9.37 -1.13 2.51
C SER A 95 -10.35 -2.28 2.25
N SER A 96 -10.16 -3.40 2.94
CA SER A 96 -11.07 -4.54 2.87
C SER A 96 -12.42 -4.15 3.46
N GLY A 97 -13.30 -3.56 2.66
CA GLY A 97 -14.71 -3.32 2.97
C GLY A 97 -14.98 -2.49 4.23
N GLY A 98 -15.08 -1.16 4.07
CA GLY A 98 -15.82 -0.30 4.99
C GLY A 98 -15.05 0.22 6.20
N LEU A 99 -15.08 1.55 6.36
CA LEU A 99 -14.57 2.31 7.52
C LEU A 99 -13.06 2.22 7.73
N GLY A 100 -12.30 2.57 6.68
CA GLY A 100 -10.85 2.69 6.74
C GLY A 100 -10.38 3.91 7.52
N TYR A 101 -10.15 3.72 8.83
CA TYR A 101 -8.95 4.15 9.59
C TYR A 101 -8.95 3.33 10.90
N ALA A 102 -8.85 2.00 10.80
CA ALA A 102 -8.55 1.20 11.98
C ALA A 102 -7.07 1.40 12.31
N LEU A 103 -6.79 2.11 13.41
CA LEU A 103 -5.48 2.16 14.04
C LEU A 103 -4.96 0.73 14.21
N GLN A 104 -3.95 0.35 13.43
CA GLN A 104 -3.29 -0.93 13.57
C GLN A 104 -2.66 -0.98 14.96
N GLY A 105 -3.32 -1.67 15.89
CA GLY A 105 -2.92 -1.75 17.30
C GLY A 105 -4.05 -1.79 18.32
N ALA A 106 -5.28 -1.40 17.96
CA ALA A 106 -6.43 -1.62 18.83
C ALA A 106 -7.18 -2.87 18.37
N GLY A 107 -7.28 -3.90 19.21
CA GLY A 107 -8.06 -5.13 18.97
C GLY A 107 -9.58 -4.89 18.92
N ALA A 108 -10.02 -3.88 18.17
CA ALA A 108 -11.42 -3.61 17.90
C ALA A 108 -11.86 -4.53 16.76
N ASN A 109 -12.47 -5.66 17.12
CA ASN A 109 -13.37 -6.37 16.22
C ASN A 109 -14.50 -5.40 15.85
N LEU A 110 -14.40 -4.77 14.68
CA LEU A 110 -15.51 -4.07 14.05
C LEU A 110 -16.47 -5.15 13.50
N ALA A 111 -17.11 -5.88 14.40
CA ALA A 111 -18.24 -6.72 14.01
C ALA A 111 -19.26 -5.79 13.36
N SER A 112 -19.57 -6.06 12.10
CA SER A 112 -20.67 -5.45 11.34
C SER A 112 -21.84 -5.16 12.28
N VAL A 113 -22.12 -3.89 12.49
CA VAL A 113 -23.26 -3.45 13.30
C VAL A 113 -24.50 -3.65 12.44
N SER A 114 -24.90 -4.89 12.29
CA SER A 114 -26.21 -5.23 11.75
C SER A 114 -27.27 -4.88 12.78
N ASP A 115 -28.48 -4.57 12.31
CA ASP A 115 -29.64 -4.39 13.18
C ASP A 115 -29.76 -5.57 14.16
N GLY A 116 -29.82 -5.28 15.46
CA GLY A 116 -29.81 -6.28 16.54
C GLY A 116 -28.43 -6.66 17.15
N ALA A 117 -27.32 -6.05 16.75
CA ALA A 117 -26.02 -6.25 17.41
C ALA A 117 -26.05 -5.74 18.88
N THR A 118 -25.58 -6.56 19.82
CA THR A 118 -25.47 -6.19 21.24
C THR A 118 -24.10 -5.60 21.52
N TYR A 119 -24.05 -4.36 22.04
CA TYR A 119 -22.79 -3.77 22.50
C TYR A 119 -22.65 -3.92 24.01
N TYR A 120 -21.42 -4.19 24.44
CA TYR A 120 -21.05 -4.19 25.86
C TYR A 120 -20.34 -2.88 26.19
N PHE A 121 -21.03 -1.97 26.89
CA PHE A 121 -20.39 -0.85 27.57
C PHE A 121 -20.25 -1.21 29.05
N GLY A 122 -19.01 -1.28 29.55
CA GLY A 122 -18.77 -1.55 30.97
C GLY A 122 -19.27 -2.92 31.48
N GLY A 123 -19.40 -3.92 30.60
CA GLY A 123 -19.70 -5.31 31.00
C GLY A 123 -21.17 -5.60 31.33
N GLN A 124 -22.13 -4.76 30.93
CA GLN A 124 -23.56 -5.07 31.00
C GLN A 124 -24.14 -5.15 29.57
N PRO A 125 -24.93 -6.18 29.22
CA PRO A 125 -25.52 -6.28 27.89
C PRO A 125 -26.64 -5.25 27.72
N ALA A 126 -26.54 -4.39 26.71
CA ALA A 126 -27.62 -3.49 26.29
C ALA A 126 -28.04 -3.80 24.84
N LEU A 127 -29.34 -4.03 24.62
CA LEU A 127 -29.89 -4.21 23.27
C LEU A 127 -29.97 -2.86 22.59
N VAL A 128 -29.50 -2.77 21.34
CA VAL A 128 -29.66 -1.57 20.50
C VAL A 128 -31.08 -1.57 19.94
N PRO A 129 -31.92 -0.56 20.19
CA PRO A 129 -33.22 -0.43 19.55
C PRO A 129 -33.06 -0.18 18.04
N SER A 130 -33.99 -0.71 17.25
CA SER A 130 -33.97 -0.77 15.78
C SER A 130 -34.12 0.57 15.05
N ASN A 131 -33.79 1.71 15.67
CA ASN A 131 -33.75 3.00 15.00
C ASN A 131 -32.56 3.87 15.45
N ILE A 132 -31.47 3.82 14.69
CA ILE A 132 -30.25 4.63 14.91
C ILE A 132 -30.45 6.16 14.79
N SER A 133 -31.69 6.62 14.56
CA SER A 133 -32.04 8.05 14.49
C SER A 133 -32.43 8.65 15.84
N ALA A 134 -32.68 7.85 16.88
CA ALA A 134 -33.00 8.37 18.20
C ALA A 134 -31.76 8.37 19.11
N TYR A 135 -31.40 9.56 19.62
CA TYR A 135 -30.42 9.83 20.69
C TYR A 135 -28.97 10.08 20.28
N HIS A 136 -28.72 11.19 19.57
CA HIS A 136 -27.59 12.05 19.94
C HIS A 136 -27.91 12.71 21.29
N ARG A 137 -27.70 12.01 22.41
CA ARG A 137 -27.51 12.64 23.71
C ARG A 137 -26.42 11.90 24.44
N PHE A 138 -25.23 12.48 24.46
CA PHE A 138 -24.17 12.09 25.38
C PHE A 138 -24.72 12.16 26.81
N TYR A 139 -24.79 11.03 27.51
CA TYR A 139 -25.10 11.02 28.93
C TYR A 139 -23.84 11.42 29.68
N VAL A 140 -23.86 12.60 30.31
CA VAL A 140 -22.84 13.03 31.28
C VAL A 140 -23.29 12.54 32.66
N PRO A 141 -22.62 11.56 33.29
CA PRO A 141 -23.01 11.10 34.62
C PRO A 141 -22.74 12.22 35.65
N LYS A 142 -23.72 12.48 36.51
CA LYS A 142 -23.57 13.40 37.64
C LYS A 142 -22.64 12.75 38.67
N ALA A 143 -21.60 13.47 39.10
CA ALA A 143 -20.67 13.02 40.13
C ALA A 143 -21.45 12.62 41.40
N GLY A 144 -21.23 11.39 41.85
CA GLY A 144 -21.80 10.87 43.10
C GLY A 144 -21.18 11.54 44.32
N THR A 145 -21.98 11.75 45.35
CA THR A 145 -21.50 12.05 46.70
C THR A 145 -21.20 10.71 47.41
N ILE A 146 -20.01 10.63 48.00
CA ILE A 146 -19.55 9.60 48.95
C ILE A 146 -20.41 9.53 50.21
#